data_AF-A0A7V8YFD2-F1
#
_entry.id   AF-A0A7V8YFD2-F1
#
_cell.length_a   1.000
_cell.length_b   1.000
_cell.length_c   1.000
_cell.angle_alpha   90.00
_cell.angle_beta   90.00
_cell.angle_gamma   90.00
#
_symmetry.space_group_name_H-M   'P 1'
#
loop_
_entity.id
_entity.type
_entity.pdbx_description
1 polymer ?
#
loop_
_entity_poly.entity_id
_entity_poly.type
_entity_poly.pdbx_seq_one_letter_code
_entity_poly.pdbx_strand_id
1 'polypeptide(L)'
;MFLRSTACLALAGCTADPLAWPVPRVTADAGELGFAAATADETNLVALELWNHGTDDAALRATVDLPFRLAADRLDVPAGARRALVVSWTPDGYAAASGELRVTGPLTDLVVPVAGAVDADADDDGQDAEGAGGDDCDDARATVRSGAPELCDDLDNDCNGTIDDDPLDASDWFPDADGDGWGVTAGGVSACDAPGGSWSTRGGDCDDADPDTSPGAVETWYDGIDADCSGGSDHDRDGDGYDNLGTGGVDCQDEDADVNPGEVEIPGNGTDEDCDGVIDELG
;
A
#
# COMPACT_ATOMS: atom_id res chain seq x y z
N MET A 1 45.84 -15.40 -41.37
CA MET A 1 46.93 -14.58 -41.93
C MET A 1 46.45 -13.13 -41.91
N PHE A 2 47.01 -12.33 -41.01
CA PHE A 2 46.64 -10.93 -40.81
C PHE A 2 46.99 -10.11 -42.04
N LEU A 3 46.02 -9.32 -42.54
CA LEU A 3 46.31 -8.09 -43.27
C LEU A 3 45.41 -7.00 -42.67
N ARG A 4 46.06 -6.14 -41.88
CA ARG A 4 45.56 -4.83 -41.47
C ARG A 4 45.26 -4.02 -42.73
N SER A 5 44.18 -3.24 -42.72
CA SER A 5 44.14 -2.03 -43.54
C SER A 5 43.73 -0.85 -42.69
N THR A 6 44.60 0.14 -42.73
CA THR A 6 44.64 1.36 -41.93
C THR A 6 43.79 2.45 -42.60
N ALA A 7 43.08 3.21 -41.76
CA ALA A 7 42.48 4.53 -41.93
C ALA A 7 42.50 5.20 -43.33
N CYS A 8 41.30 5.61 -43.78
CA CYS A 8 41.11 6.57 -44.85
C CYS A 8 41.33 7.99 -44.30
N LEU A 9 42.46 8.63 -44.67
CA LEU A 9 42.82 10.00 -44.33
C LEU A 9 42.20 10.96 -45.35
N ALA A 10 41.68 12.08 -44.86
CA ALA A 10 40.97 13.11 -45.61
C ALA A 10 41.70 13.63 -46.86
N LEU A 11 41.05 13.56 -48.02
CA LEU A 11 40.95 14.58 -49.09
C LEU A 11 40.41 13.94 -50.37
N ALA A 12 39.27 14.46 -50.85
CA ALA A 12 38.65 14.23 -52.16
C ALA A 12 38.16 12.80 -52.51
N GLY A 13 36.85 12.60 -52.41
CA GLY A 13 36.10 11.60 -53.19
C GLY A 13 36.06 10.19 -52.61
N CYS A 14 35.19 9.95 -51.62
CA CYS A 14 34.67 8.60 -51.39
C CYS A 14 33.75 8.24 -52.58
N THR A 15 34.31 7.67 -53.64
CA THR A 15 33.51 6.90 -54.60
C THR A 15 33.07 5.62 -53.93
N ALA A 16 31.83 5.21 -54.23
CA ALA A 16 31.13 4.04 -53.71
C ALA A 16 32.04 2.88 -53.31
N ASP A 17 31.73 2.26 -52.16
CA ASP A 17 32.33 1.01 -51.71
C ASP A 17 32.50 0.06 -52.91
N PRO A 18 33.74 -0.35 -53.26
CA PRO A 18 33.98 -1.23 -54.42
C PRO A 18 33.37 -2.62 -54.25
N LEU A 19 32.74 -2.90 -53.10
CA LEU A 19 31.91 -4.07 -52.84
C LEU A 19 30.41 -3.80 -53.07
N ALA A 20 30.00 -2.67 -53.65
CA ALA A 20 28.57 -2.39 -53.88
C ALA A 20 28.01 -3.32 -54.98
N TRP A 21 27.12 -4.23 -54.58
CA TRP A 21 26.51 -5.19 -55.50
C TRP A 21 25.43 -4.46 -56.32
N PRO A 22 25.31 -4.72 -57.64
CA PRO A 22 24.24 -4.19 -58.50
C PRO A 22 22.89 -4.86 -58.24
N VAL A 23 22.68 -5.37 -57.03
CA VAL A 23 21.48 -6.05 -56.58
C VAL A 23 21.24 -5.69 -55.12
N PRO A 24 19.98 -5.69 -54.66
CA PRO A 24 19.67 -5.49 -53.25
C PRO A 24 20.38 -6.53 -52.38
N ARG A 25 20.96 -6.09 -51.26
CA ARG A 25 21.58 -6.99 -50.27
C ARG A 25 21.27 -6.48 -48.88
N VAL A 26 20.25 -7.06 -48.25
CA VAL A 26 19.77 -6.61 -46.95
C VAL A 26 20.32 -7.49 -45.83
N THR A 27 20.80 -6.86 -44.75
CA THR A 27 21.16 -7.53 -43.50
C THR A 27 20.38 -6.92 -42.35
N ALA A 28 20.14 -7.71 -41.30
CA ALA A 28 19.65 -7.20 -40.02
C ALA A 28 20.80 -6.83 -39.08
N ASP A 29 20.55 -5.95 -38.12
CA ASP A 29 21.47 -5.57 -37.05
C ASP A 29 21.52 -6.60 -35.90
N ALA A 30 20.46 -7.41 -35.76
CA ALA A 30 20.37 -8.48 -34.76
C ALA A 30 20.08 -9.85 -35.40
N GLY A 31 20.59 -10.90 -34.77
CA GLY A 31 20.33 -12.30 -35.12
C GLY A 31 19.14 -12.91 -34.38
N GLU A 32 18.63 -12.24 -33.35
CA GLU A 32 17.47 -12.57 -32.54
C GLU A 32 16.80 -11.28 -32.05
N LEU A 33 15.50 -11.31 -31.79
CA LEU A 33 14.77 -10.19 -31.18
C LEU A 33 14.14 -10.65 -29.87
N GLY A 34 14.73 -10.19 -28.77
CA GLY A 34 14.17 -10.34 -27.43
C GLY A 34 13.34 -9.10 -27.05
N PHE A 35 12.18 -9.33 -26.45
CA PHE A 35 11.44 -8.28 -25.74
C PHE A 35 11.90 -8.25 -24.28
N ALA A 36 11.82 -7.07 -23.65
CA ALA A 36 11.93 -6.99 -22.20
C ALA A 36 10.80 -7.81 -21.55
N ALA A 37 11.01 -8.23 -20.30
CA ALA A 37 9.93 -8.76 -19.49
C ALA A 37 8.77 -7.75 -19.51
N ALA A 38 7.56 -8.24 -19.75
CA ALA A 38 6.36 -7.43 -19.85
C ALA A 38 5.32 -7.98 -18.89
N THR A 39 4.61 -7.10 -18.20
CA THR A 39 3.49 -7.49 -17.35
C THR A 39 2.30 -7.94 -18.21
N ALA A 40 1.29 -8.56 -17.59
CA ALA A 40 0.07 -8.93 -18.31
C ALA A 40 -0.54 -7.69 -19.01
N ASP A 41 -0.88 -7.84 -20.29
CA ASP A 41 -1.44 -6.79 -21.16
C ASP A 41 -0.51 -5.59 -21.50
N GLU A 42 0.74 -5.57 -21.02
CA GLU A 42 1.72 -4.58 -21.43
C GLU A 42 2.18 -4.83 -22.88
N THR A 43 2.11 -3.79 -23.72
CA THR A 43 2.57 -3.89 -25.11
C THR A 43 3.99 -3.37 -25.26
N ASN A 44 4.93 -4.30 -25.46
CA ASN A 44 6.31 -3.98 -25.76
C ASN A 44 6.57 -3.87 -27.27
N LEU A 45 7.51 -2.99 -27.63
CA LEU A 45 7.93 -2.70 -29.00
C LEU A 45 9.43 -2.88 -29.14
N VAL A 46 9.85 -3.59 -30.19
CA VAL A 46 11.25 -3.73 -30.57
C VAL A 46 11.40 -3.43 -32.07
N ALA A 47 12.50 -2.78 -32.43
CA ALA A 47 12.83 -2.47 -33.81
C ALA A 47 14.01 -3.34 -34.28
N LEU A 48 13.83 -4.02 -35.42
CA LEU A 48 14.92 -4.63 -36.18
C LEU A 48 15.41 -3.63 -37.23
N GLU A 49 16.66 -3.18 -37.17
CA GLU A 49 17.23 -2.33 -38.22
C GLU A 49 17.68 -3.18 -39.41
N LEU A 50 17.04 -2.96 -40.56
CA LEU A 50 17.42 -3.56 -41.83
C LEU A 50 18.28 -2.58 -42.63
N TRP A 51 19.45 -3.03 -43.06
CA TRP A 51 20.39 -2.24 -43.86
C TRP A 51 20.55 -2.83 -45.26
N ASN A 52 20.22 -2.05 -46.29
CA ASN A 52 20.49 -2.41 -47.68
C ASN A 52 21.91 -1.95 -48.09
N HIS A 53 22.81 -2.91 -48.27
CA HIS A 53 24.19 -2.71 -48.74
C HIS A 53 24.29 -2.63 -50.28
N GLY A 54 23.19 -2.89 -50.98
CA GLY A 54 23.12 -2.87 -52.44
C GLY A 54 23.00 -1.47 -53.02
N THR A 55 23.07 -1.41 -54.35
CA THR A 55 22.89 -0.17 -55.13
C THR A 55 21.49 -0.01 -55.73
N ASP A 56 20.67 -1.07 -55.66
CA ASP A 56 19.26 -1.05 -56.02
C ASP A 56 18.39 -1.10 -54.75
N ASP A 57 17.19 -0.51 -54.83
CA ASP A 57 16.20 -0.52 -53.75
C ASP A 57 15.70 -1.95 -53.47
N ALA A 58 15.49 -2.26 -52.19
CA ALA A 58 14.95 -3.55 -51.76
C ALA A 58 13.47 -3.41 -51.39
N ALA A 59 12.59 -4.09 -52.13
CA ALA A 59 11.19 -4.25 -51.73
C ALA A 59 11.05 -5.56 -50.94
N LEU A 60 10.77 -5.44 -49.64
CA LEU A 60 10.72 -6.56 -48.70
C LEU A 60 9.28 -6.83 -48.21
N ARG A 61 9.05 -8.08 -47.81
CA ARG A 61 7.85 -8.54 -47.10
C ARG A 61 8.23 -9.20 -45.80
N ALA A 62 7.51 -8.89 -44.73
CA ALA A 62 7.72 -9.44 -43.42
C ALA A 62 6.48 -10.23 -42.94
N THR A 63 6.72 -11.35 -42.27
CA THR A 63 5.71 -12.12 -41.52
C THR A 63 6.29 -12.49 -40.17
N VAL A 64 5.46 -12.50 -39.13
CA VAL A 64 5.86 -12.94 -37.79
C VAL A 64 4.81 -13.89 -37.25
N ASP A 65 5.24 -14.90 -36.48
CA ASP A 65 4.33 -15.80 -35.79
C ASP A 65 3.49 -15.05 -34.73
N LEU A 66 2.25 -15.49 -34.50
CA LEU A 66 1.45 -15.00 -33.38
C LEU A 66 2.09 -15.46 -32.05
N PRO A 67 1.98 -14.72 -30.94
CA PRO A 67 1.20 -13.49 -30.74
C PRO A 67 1.88 -12.19 -31.16
N PHE A 68 3.10 -12.24 -31.70
CA PHE A 68 3.78 -11.04 -32.19
C PHE A 68 3.01 -10.38 -33.34
N ARG A 69 3.19 -9.08 -33.53
CA ARG A 69 2.56 -8.29 -34.60
C ARG A 69 3.57 -7.39 -35.27
N LEU A 70 3.38 -7.15 -36.55
CA LEU A 70 4.18 -6.21 -37.33
C LEU A 70 3.44 -4.89 -37.46
N ALA A 71 4.14 -3.77 -37.29
CA ALA A 71 3.60 -2.46 -37.61
C ALA A 71 3.35 -2.30 -39.13
N ALA A 72 4.14 -3.00 -39.96
CA ALA A 72 3.96 -3.09 -41.41
C ALA A 72 4.50 -4.42 -41.95
N ASP A 73 3.76 -5.05 -42.87
CA ASP A 73 4.13 -6.31 -43.54
C ASP A 73 4.94 -6.08 -44.84
N ARG A 74 5.05 -4.83 -45.29
CA ARG A 74 5.83 -4.41 -46.46
C ARG A 74 6.76 -3.28 -46.11
N LEU A 75 7.99 -3.36 -46.61
CA LEU A 75 9.01 -2.36 -46.34
C LEU A 75 9.89 -2.14 -47.56
N ASP A 76 10.01 -0.89 -48.00
CA ASP A 76 10.97 -0.49 -49.00
C ASP A 76 12.23 0.04 -48.31
N VAL A 77 13.36 -0.60 -48.55
CA VAL A 77 14.68 -0.23 -48.01
C VAL A 77 15.54 0.31 -49.16
N PRO A 78 15.63 1.63 -49.34
CA PRO A 78 16.39 2.23 -50.43
C PRO A 78 17.86 1.78 -50.44
N ALA A 79 18.49 1.84 -51.60
CA ALA A 79 19.92 1.56 -51.75
C ALA A 79 20.78 2.37 -50.75
N GLY A 80 21.66 1.68 -50.03
CA GLY A 80 22.53 2.29 -49.01
C GLY A 80 21.82 2.78 -47.73
N ALA A 81 20.51 2.60 -47.59
CA ALA A 81 19.72 3.11 -46.48
C ALA A 81 19.41 2.06 -45.41
N ARG A 82 19.03 2.54 -44.22
CA ARG A 82 18.47 1.73 -43.13
C ARG A 82 16.99 1.98 -42.96
N ARG A 83 16.27 0.95 -42.54
CA ARG A 83 14.86 1.02 -42.17
C ARG A 83 14.58 0.11 -40.98
N ALA A 84 13.90 0.66 -39.98
CA ALA A 84 13.39 -0.10 -38.86
C ALA A 84 12.13 -0.87 -39.26
N LEU A 85 12.12 -2.16 -38.96
CA LEU A 85 10.91 -2.98 -38.92
C LEU A 85 10.49 -3.13 -37.46
N VAL A 86 9.33 -2.56 -37.10
CA VAL A 86 8.82 -2.58 -35.73
C VAL A 86 7.95 -3.81 -35.52
N VAL A 87 8.29 -4.58 -34.49
CA VAL A 87 7.55 -5.73 -34.00
C VAL A 87 6.98 -5.38 -32.62
N SER A 88 5.71 -5.70 -32.40
CA SER A 88 5.06 -5.56 -31.09
C SER A 88 4.70 -6.91 -30.52
N TRP A 89 4.68 -6.99 -29.20
CA TRP A 89 4.22 -8.13 -28.45
C TRP A 89 3.45 -7.67 -27.21
N THR A 90 2.34 -8.34 -26.95
CA THR A 90 1.53 -8.18 -25.75
C THR A 90 1.31 -9.58 -25.21
N PRO A 91 1.74 -9.90 -23.98
CA PRO A 91 1.45 -11.18 -23.35
C PRO A 91 -0.06 -11.41 -23.24
N ASP A 92 -0.49 -12.67 -23.37
CA ASP A 92 -1.84 -13.11 -23.02
C ASP A 92 -1.76 -13.74 -21.63
N GLY A 93 -1.99 -12.92 -20.58
CA GLY A 93 -1.60 -13.25 -19.21
C GLY A 93 -0.09 -13.45 -19.05
N TYR A 94 0.33 -14.36 -18.17
CA TYR A 94 1.75 -14.67 -17.89
C TYR A 94 2.35 -15.73 -18.84
N ALA A 95 1.86 -15.81 -20.07
CA ALA A 95 2.38 -16.74 -21.07
C ALA A 95 3.55 -16.13 -21.86
N ALA A 96 4.77 -16.62 -21.60
CA ALA A 96 5.91 -16.33 -22.47
C ALA A 96 5.67 -16.83 -23.90
N ALA A 97 6.21 -16.12 -24.88
CA ALA A 97 6.01 -16.41 -26.30
C ALA A 97 7.34 -16.59 -27.04
N SER A 98 7.37 -17.49 -28.01
CA SER A 98 8.49 -17.61 -28.95
C SER A 98 7.97 -17.89 -30.36
N GLY A 99 8.72 -17.45 -31.36
CA GLY A 99 8.34 -17.61 -32.76
C GLY A 99 9.44 -17.15 -33.71
N GLU A 100 9.06 -16.95 -34.96
CA GLU A 100 9.99 -16.55 -36.01
C GLU A 100 9.49 -15.31 -36.78
N LEU A 101 10.38 -14.34 -36.96
CA LEU A 101 10.22 -13.24 -37.91
C LEU A 101 10.93 -13.60 -39.21
N ARG A 102 10.17 -13.69 -40.30
CA ARG A 102 10.68 -13.92 -41.65
C ARG A 102 10.61 -12.63 -42.45
N VAL A 103 11.75 -12.19 -43.00
CA VAL A 103 11.84 -11.07 -43.94
C VAL A 103 12.35 -11.58 -45.28
N THR A 104 11.49 -11.50 -46.30
CA THR A 104 11.74 -12.05 -47.63
C THR A 104 11.73 -10.95 -48.69
N GLY A 105 12.54 -11.11 -49.73
CA GLY A 105 12.61 -10.19 -50.85
C GLY A 105 13.64 -10.63 -51.90
N PRO A 106 13.94 -9.79 -52.89
CA PRO A 106 14.98 -10.08 -53.88
C PRO A 106 16.32 -10.39 -53.18
N LEU A 107 16.78 -11.63 -53.32
CA LEU A 107 18.03 -12.13 -52.72
C LEU A 107 18.12 -11.97 -51.19
N THR A 108 16.97 -11.82 -50.54
CA THR A 108 16.86 -11.65 -49.09
C THR A 108 15.93 -12.72 -48.54
N ASP A 109 16.46 -13.54 -47.64
CA ASP A 109 15.70 -14.53 -46.87
C ASP A 109 16.30 -14.52 -45.45
N LEU A 110 15.73 -13.66 -44.59
CA LEU A 110 16.15 -13.49 -43.21
C LEU A 110 15.14 -14.19 -42.31
N VAL A 111 15.68 -14.99 -41.40
CA VAL A 111 14.95 -15.70 -40.36
C VAL A 111 15.52 -15.23 -39.03
N VAL A 112 14.71 -14.55 -38.24
CA VAL A 112 15.10 -13.98 -36.94
C VAL A 112 14.20 -14.58 -35.86
N PRO A 113 14.73 -15.38 -34.94
CA PRO A 113 13.97 -15.84 -33.77
C PRO A 113 13.46 -14.63 -32.98
N VAL A 114 12.21 -14.72 -32.53
CA VAL A 114 11.60 -13.71 -31.66
C VAL A 114 11.16 -14.37 -30.35
N ALA A 115 11.40 -13.72 -29.23
CA ALA A 115 11.03 -14.22 -27.91
C ALA A 115 10.55 -13.09 -26.99
N GLY A 116 9.44 -13.31 -26.31
CA GLY A 116 8.91 -12.46 -25.26
C GLY A 116 8.88 -13.19 -23.93
N ALA A 117 9.45 -12.58 -22.90
CA ALA A 117 9.38 -13.05 -21.53
C ALA A 117 8.33 -12.23 -20.77
N VAL A 118 7.63 -12.85 -19.84
CA VAL A 118 6.71 -12.14 -18.94
C VAL A 118 7.44 -11.71 -17.69
N ASP A 119 7.04 -10.59 -17.13
CA ASP A 119 7.36 -10.24 -15.75
C ASP A 119 6.31 -10.89 -14.86
N ALA A 120 6.76 -11.63 -13.84
CA ALA A 120 5.88 -12.38 -12.95
C ALA A 120 5.67 -11.68 -11.60
N ASP A 121 6.47 -10.66 -11.30
CA ASP A 121 6.48 -9.88 -10.04
C ASP A 121 6.51 -8.40 -10.44
N ALA A 122 5.38 -7.89 -10.93
CA ALA A 122 5.32 -6.62 -11.63
C ALA A 122 5.40 -5.39 -10.71
N ASP A 123 5.19 -5.57 -9.41
CA ASP A 123 5.35 -4.52 -8.39
C ASP A 123 6.63 -4.67 -7.55
N ASP A 124 7.48 -5.65 -7.88
CA ASP A 124 8.78 -5.94 -7.27
C ASP A 124 8.70 -6.21 -5.75
N ASP A 125 7.61 -6.80 -5.25
CA ASP A 125 7.47 -7.15 -3.84
C ASP A 125 8.17 -8.47 -3.46
N GLY A 126 8.56 -9.25 -4.47
CA GLY A 126 9.25 -10.53 -4.34
C GLY A 126 8.32 -11.75 -4.35
N GLN A 127 7.04 -11.59 -4.71
CA GLN A 127 6.10 -12.68 -4.93
C GLN A 127 5.64 -12.71 -6.39
N ASP A 128 5.58 -13.91 -6.97
CA ASP A 128 5.07 -14.07 -8.32
C ASP A 128 3.52 -14.00 -8.30
N ALA A 129 2.92 -13.38 -9.31
CA ALA A 129 1.49 -13.35 -9.56
C ALA A 129 0.84 -14.74 -9.55
N GLU A 130 -0.39 -14.84 -9.05
CA GLU A 130 -1.19 -16.07 -9.07
C GLU A 130 -1.33 -16.63 -10.50
N GLY A 131 -1.52 -15.75 -11.48
CA GLY A 131 -1.60 -16.11 -12.90
C GLY A 131 -0.29 -16.69 -13.48
N ALA A 132 0.85 -16.42 -12.85
CA ALA A 132 2.16 -17.00 -13.15
C ALA A 132 2.45 -18.30 -12.35
N GLY A 133 1.54 -18.68 -11.44
CA GLY A 133 1.68 -19.82 -10.54
C GLY A 133 2.34 -19.50 -9.19
N GLY A 134 2.42 -18.22 -8.81
CA GLY A 134 2.71 -17.81 -7.45
C GLY A 134 1.44 -17.61 -6.61
N ASP A 135 1.55 -16.82 -5.54
CA ASP A 135 0.50 -16.63 -4.52
C ASP A 135 0.11 -15.13 -4.36
N ASP A 136 0.58 -14.25 -5.24
CA ASP A 136 0.20 -12.82 -5.25
C ASP A 136 -1.10 -12.59 -6.05
N CYS A 137 -2.11 -12.07 -5.37
CA CYS A 137 -3.43 -11.83 -5.91
C CYS A 137 -3.61 -10.46 -6.59
N ASP A 138 -2.69 -9.50 -6.43
CA ASP A 138 -2.69 -8.21 -7.14
C ASP A 138 -1.25 -7.75 -7.43
N ASP A 139 -0.67 -8.35 -8.47
CA ASP A 139 0.69 -8.11 -9.03
C ASP A 139 0.99 -6.65 -9.44
N ALA A 140 0.05 -5.72 -9.24
CA ALA A 140 0.26 -4.29 -9.44
C ALA A 140 0.40 -3.51 -8.12
N ARG A 141 0.37 -4.18 -6.96
CA ARG A 141 0.34 -3.56 -5.63
C ARG A 141 1.15 -4.37 -4.62
N ALA A 142 2.37 -3.90 -4.35
CA ALA A 142 3.29 -4.52 -3.38
C ALA A 142 2.78 -4.62 -1.91
N THR A 143 1.61 -4.06 -1.61
CA THR A 143 0.92 -4.17 -0.32
C THR A 143 -0.15 -5.27 -0.31
N VAL A 144 -0.38 -5.96 -1.43
CA VAL A 144 -1.37 -7.01 -1.61
C VAL A 144 -0.62 -8.25 -2.08
N ARG A 145 -0.40 -9.20 -1.17
CA ARG A 145 0.42 -10.40 -1.40
C ARG A 145 0.27 -11.39 -0.26
N SER A 146 0.60 -12.65 -0.50
CA SER A 146 0.46 -13.68 0.54
C SER A 146 1.15 -13.32 1.86
N GLY A 147 0.35 -13.25 2.94
CA GLY A 147 0.83 -12.97 4.30
C GLY A 147 1.24 -11.53 4.60
N ALA A 148 0.85 -10.55 3.76
CA ALA A 148 0.90 -9.15 4.17
C ALA A 148 -0.05 -8.88 5.36
N PRO A 149 0.10 -7.79 6.10
CA PRO A 149 -0.91 -7.39 7.08
C PRO A 149 -2.14 -6.79 6.40
N GLU A 150 -3.32 -7.18 6.87
CA GLU A 150 -4.59 -6.54 6.53
C GLU A 150 -4.65 -5.10 7.02
N LEU A 151 -5.23 -4.23 6.20
CA LEU A 151 -5.53 -2.83 6.48
C LEU A 151 -7.00 -2.57 6.15
N CYS A 152 -7.58 -1.54 6.75
CA CYS A 152 -8.92 -1.06 6.42
C CYS A 152 -8.93 -0.26 5.11
N ASP A 153 -8.60 -0.91 3.99
CA ASP A 153 -8.52 -0.29 2.67
C ASP A 153 -9.40 -0.95 1.59
N ASP A 154 -10.31 -1.83 2.01
CA ASP A 154 -11.22 -2.62 1.17
C ASP A 154 -10.46 -3.60 0.23
N LEU A 155 -9.23 -3.99 0.57
CA LEU A 155 -8.42 -4.97 -0.16
C LEU A 155 -8.23 -6.24 0.68
N ASP A 156 -7.96 -7.34 -0.01
CA ASP A 156 -7.47 -8.58 0.60
C ASP A 156 -5.94 -8.51 0.54
N ASN A 157 -5.32 -7.84 1.51
CA ASN A 157 -3.89 -7.55 1.49
C ASN A 157 -3.05 -8.82 1.62
N ASP A 158 -3.54 -9.84 2.30
CA ASP A 158 -2.82 -11.07 2.61
C ASP A 158 -3.14 -12.23 1.66
N CYS A 159 -4.02 -11.98 0.68
CA CYS A 159 -4.49 -12.90 -0.35
C CYS A 159 -5.12 -14.18 0.21
N ASN A 160 -5.80 -14.12 1.36
CA ASN A 160 -6.45 -15.28 1.98
C ASN A 160 -7.90 -15.51 1.51
N GLY A 161 -8.47 -14.57 0.74
CA GLY A 161 -9.83 -14.60 0.21
C GLY A 161 -10.88 -13.89 1.06
N THR A 162 -10.49 -13.25 2.17
CA THR A 162 -11.29 -12.34 2.97
C THR A 162 -10.71 -10.94 2.94
N ILE A 163 -11.58 -9.94 2.91
CA ILE A 163 -11.19 -8.53 2.87
C ILE A 163 -11.22 -7.98 4.28
N ASP A 164 -10.18 -7.25 4.67
CA ASP A 164 -10.05 -6.54 5.93
C ASP A 164 -10.31 -7.45 7.15
N ASP A 165 -9.81 -8.69 7.15
CA ASP A 165 -9.95 -9.60 8.28
C ASP A 165 -8.78 -9.47 9.28
N ASP A 166 -9.09 -9.02 10.49
CA ASP A 166 -8.08 -8.62 11.50
C ASP A 166 -7.14 -7.47 11.04
N PRO A 167 -7.69 -6.34 10.55
CA PRO A 167 -6.87 -5.25 10.02
C PRO A 167 -6.09 -4.55 11.13
N LEU A 168 -4.81 -4.26 10.86
CA LEU A 168 -3.91 -3.65 11.85
C LEU A 168 -4.30 -2.23 12.27
N ASP A 169 -5.05 -1.53 11.43
CA ASP A 169 -5.57 -0.18 11.68
C ASP A 169 -7.09 -0.17 11.97
N ALA A 170 -7.66 -1.33 12.32
CA ALA A 170 -9.00 -1.42 12.87
C ALA A 170 -9.17 -0.49 14.08
N SER A 171 -10.35 0.14 14.17
CA SER A 171 -10.73 0.89 15.37
C SER A 171 -11.49 -0.03 16.34
N ASP A 172 -11.30 0.21 17.63
CA ASP A 172 -12.17 -0.36 18.65
C ASP A 172 -13.47 0.43 18.70
N TRP A 173 -14.59 -0.29 18.68
CA TRP A 173 -15.94 0.23 18.76
C TRP A 173 -16.63 -0.33 20.00
N PHE A 174 -17.22 0.55 20.80
CA PHE A 174 -17.97 0.23 22.01
C PHE A 174 -19.45 0.59 21.82
N PRO A 175 -20.41 -0.28 22.20
CA PRO A 175 -21.83 0.08 22.15
C PRO A 175 -22.08 1.33 22.99
N ASP A 176 -22.85 2.28 22.44
CA ASP A 176 -23.15 3.58 23.04
C ASP A 176 -24.66 3.79 22.95
N ALA A 177 -25.43 3.29 23.91
CA ALA A 177 -26.88 3.18 23.76
C ALA A 177 -27.64 4.48 24.05
N ASP A 178 -27.06 5.39 24.82
CA ASP A 178 -27.64 6.70 25.15
C ASP A 178 -27.13 7.86 24.26
N GLY A 179 -26.02 7.67 23.54
CA GLY A 179 -25.52 8.58 22.53
C GLY A 179 -24.69 9.74 23.08
N ASP A 180 -24.08 9.59 24.25
CA ASP A 180 -23.26 10.62 24.88
C ASP A 180 -21.81 10.69 24.34
N GLY A 181 -21.41 9.66 23.57
CA GLY A 181 -20.10 9.55 22.94
C GLY A 181 -19.07 8.75 23.74
N TRP A 182 -19.46 8.11 24.83
CA TRP A 182 -18.75 7.01 25.48
C TRP A 182 -19.58 5.74 25.33
N GLY A 183 -18.90 4.60 25.28
CA GLY A 183 -19.57 3.32 25.17
C GLY A 183 -19.15 2.37 26.28
N VAL A 184 -20.00 1.39 26.54
CA VAL A 184 -19.70 0.32 27.49
C VAL A 184 -18.58 -0.57 26.95
N THR A 185 -17.53 -0.79 27.75
CA THR A 185 -16.39 -1.63 27.34
C THR A 185 -16.82 -3.08 27.04
N ALA A 186 -17.86 -3.56 27.73
CA ALA A 186 -18.40 -4.89 27.53
C ALA A 186 -19.13 -4.98 26.17
N GLY A 187 -18.67 -5.89 25.31
CA GLY A 187 -19.21 -6.05 23.96
C GLY A 187 -18.53 -5.18 22.91
N GLY A 188 -17.41 -4.53 23.26
CA GLY A 188 -16.55 -3.87 22.30
C GLY A 188 -16.02 -4.83 21.23
N VAL A 189 -15.88 -4.32 20.01
CA VAL A 189 -15.38 -5.06 18.84
C VAL A 189 -14.36 -4.23 18.08
N SER A 190 -13.39 -4.88 17.46
CA SER A 190 -12.43 -4.22 16.55
C SER A 190 -12.89 -4.41 15.11
N ALA A 191 -13.07 -3.31 14.37
CA ALA A 191 -13.55 -3.32 12.99
C ALA A 191 -13.16 -2.02 12.27
N CYS A 192 -13.11 -2.07 10.93
CA CYS A 192 -12.87 -0.89 10.10
C CYS A 192 -13.99 0.15 10.21
N ASP A 193 -15.22 -0.34 10.16
CA ASP A 193 -16.42 0.46 10.31
C ASP A 193 -17.17 0.08 11.59
N ALA A 194 -17.88 1.05 12.15
CA ALA A 194 -18.81 0.81 13.23
C ALA A 194 -19.85 -0.26 12.82
N PRO A 195 -20.20 -1.25 13.68
CA PRO A 195 -21.15 -2.32 13.38
C PRO A 195 -22.61 -1.91 13.07
N GLY A 196 -22.87 -0.62 12.86
CA GLY A 196 -24.18 -0.01 12.68
C GLY A 196 -24.94 0.17 14.00
N GLY A 197 -25.79 1.20 14.08
CA GLY A 197 -26.40 1.63 15.35
C GLY A 197 -25.58 2.75 16.00
N SER A 198 -25.65 2.86 17.33
CA SER A 198 -24.86 3.82 18.10
C SER A 198 -23.66 3.12 18.72
N TRP A 199 -22.47 3.61 18.37
CA TRP A 199 -21.18 3.10 18.82
C TRP A 199 -20.23 4.27 19.00
N SER A 200 -19.35 4.18 20.00
CA SER A 200 -18.26 5.13 20.23
C SER A 200 -16.91 4.44 20.09
N THR A 201 -15.89 5.21 19.69
CA THR A 201 -14.48 4.78 19.76
C THR A 201 -13.87 4.98 21.14
N ARG A 202 -14.67 5.43 22.11
CA ARG A 202 -14.25 5.70 23.49
C ARG A 202 -15.00 4.73 24.41
N GLY A 203 -14.27 3.85 25.07
CA GLY A 203 -14.85 2.94 26.06
C GLY A 203 -14.75 3.49 27.48
N GLY A 204 -15.52 2.92 28.40
CA GLY A 204 -15.42 3.22 29.84
C GLY A 204 -16.70 3.73 30.47
N ASP A 205 -17.80 3.76 29.72
CA ASP A 205 -19.11 4.11 30.27
C ASP A 205 -19.56 3.08 31.32
N CYS A 206 -19.97 3.59 32.48
CA CYS A 206 -20.46 2.83 33.62
C CYS A 206 -21.99 2.71 33.68
N ASP A 207 -22.75 3.56 32.97
CA ASP A 207 -24.20 3.47 32.81
C ASP A 207 -24.66 3.90 31.40
N ASP A 208 -24.50 2.99 30.44
CA ASP A 208 -24.86 3.12 29.00
C ASP A 208 -26.35 3.39 28.71
N ALA A 209 -27.16 3.67 29.73
CA ALA A 209 -28.55 4.08 29.60
C ALA A 209 -28.80 5.54 30.02
N ASP A 210 -27.80 6.24 30.54
CA ASP A 210 -27.88 7.60 31.05
C ASP A 210 -26.80 8.52 30.42
N PRO A 211 -27.18 9.40 29.49
CA PRO A 211 -26.21 10.23 28.76
C PRO A 211 -25.55 11.33 29.61
N ASP A 212 -25.93 11.44 30.88
CA ASP A 212 -25.28 12.32 31.86
C ASP A 212 -24.24 11.57 32.73
N THR A 213 -24.06 10.25 32.56
CA THR A 213 -23.13 9.39 33.31
C THR A 213 -22.06 8.80 32.39
N SER A 214 -20.86 9.37 32.38
CA SER A 214 -19.73 8.87 31.59
C SER A 214 -18.39 9.46 32.01
N PRO A 215 -17.24 8.91 31.54
CA PRO A 215 -15.93 9.42 31.90
C PRO A 215 -15.75 10.93 31.72
N GLY A 216 -15.55 11.61 32.84
CA GLY A 216 -15.36 13.07 32.90
C GLY A 216 -16.64 13.89 32.88
N ALA A 217 -17.81 13.28 33.11
CA ALA A 217 -19.03 13.99 33.47
C ALA A 217 -18.83 14.81 34.77
N VAL A 218 -19.76 15.72 35.06
CA VAL A 218 -19.69 16.54 36.27
C VAL A 218 -20.41 15.84 37.40
N GLU A 219 -19.67 15.55 38.47
CA GLU A 219 -20.22 14.89 39.65
C GLU A 219 -21.23 15.77 40.39
N THR A 220 -22.39 15.19 40.72
CA THR A 220 -23.36 15.78 41.62
C THR A 220 -23.28 15.10 42.98
N TRP A 221 -22.49 15.69 43.87
CA TRP A 221 -22.23 15.12 45.19
C TRP A 221 -23.49 14.77 45.99
N TYR A 222 -23.44 13.61 46.64
CA TYR A 222 -24.40 13.03 47.58
C TYR A 222 -25.72 12.55 46.96
N ASP A 223 -25.75 12.26 45.67
CA ASP A 223 -26.93 11.66 45.00
C ASP A 223 -26.84 10.13 44.81
N GLY A 224 -25.68 9.55 45.11
CA GLY A 224 -25.38 8.12 45.06
C GLY A 224 -25.04 7.60 43.67
N ILE A 225 -24.82 8.47 42.69
CA ILE A 225 -24.42 8.12 41.32
C ILE A 225 -22.98 8.56 41.11
N ASP A 226 -22.12 7.63 40.67
CA ASP A 226 -20.76 7.92 40.18
C ASP A 226 -20.88 8.39 38.73
N ALA A 227 -21.19 9.68 38.53
CA ALA A 227 -21.53 10.21 37.22
C ALA A 227 -20.30 10.26 36.30
N ASP A 228 -19.11 10.49 36.87
CA ASP A 228 -17.87 10.57 36.10
C ASP A 228 -17.15 9.22 35.88
N CYS A 229 -17.75 8.12 36.36
CA CYS A 229 -17.24 6.75 36.29
C CYS A 229 -15.81 6.61 36.85
N SER A 230 -15.39 7.47 37.78
CA SER A 230 -14.04 7.45 38.35
C SER A 230 -13.87 6.38 39.43
N GLY A 231 -14.98 5.85 39.97
CA GLY A 231 -15.00 4.97 41.13
C GLY A 231 -14.65 5.69 42.44
N GLY A 232 -14.74 7.02 42.46
CA GLY A 232 -14.63 7.84 43.67
C GLY A 232 -15.78 7.60 44.65
N SER A 233 -15.60 8.03 45.90
CA SER A 233 -16.72 8.06 46.85
C SER A 233 -17.54 9.32 46.58
N ASP A 234 -18.83 9.17 46.27
CA ASP A 234 -19.82 10.27 46.18
C ASP A 234 -20.00 11.04 47.52
N HIS A 235 -19.29 10.60 48.57
CA HIS A 235 -19.34 11.20 49.90
C HIS A 235 -18.01 11.81 50.33
N ASP A 236 -17.02 11.89 49.45
CA ASP A 236 -15.69 12.48 49.67
C ASP A 236 -15.42 13.52 48.58
N ARG A 237 -15.87 14.76 48.81
CA ARG A 237 -15.93 15.79 47.77
C ARG A 237 -14.60 16.50 47.54
N ASP A 238 -13.76 16.60 48.55
CA ASP A 238 -12.42 17.20 48.44
C ASP A 238 -11.32 16.17 48.12
N GLY A 239 -11.62 14.87 48.23
CA GLY A 239 -10.80 13.76 47.76
C GLY A 239 -9.65 13.41 48.71
N ASP A 240 -9.79 13.69 50.00
CA ASP A 240 -8.79 13.38 51.01
C ASP A 240 -8.84 11.93 51.53
N GLY A 241 -9.88 11.19 51.14
CA GLY A 241 -10.10 9.79 51.48
C GLY A 241 -11.02 9.55 52.68
N TYR A 242 -11.65 10.60 53.23
CA TYR A 242 -12.57 10.51 54.36
C TYR A 242 -13.98 10.95 53.96
N ASP A 243 -14.97 10.06 54.13
CA ASP A 243 -16.36 10.40 53.83
C ASP A 243 -16.93 11.47 54.79
N ASN A 244 -17.80 12.32 54.25
CA ASN A 244 -18.58 13.35 54.95
C ASN A 244 -19.29 12.83 56.21
N LEU A 245 -19.16 13.54 57.32
CA LEU A 245 -19.83 13.22 58.60
C LEU A 245 -21.36 13.13 58.47
N GLY A 246 -21.96 13.94 57.59
CA GLY A 246 -23.39 13.99 57.30
C GLY A 246 -23.95 12.76 56.58
N THR A 247 -23.10 12.00 55.88
CA THR A 247 -23.46 10.72 55.22
C THR A 247 -23.06 9.50 56.07
N GLY A 248 -22.49 9.73 57.26
CA GLY A 248 -22.08 8.69 58.21
C GLY A 248 -20.59 8.38 58.19
N GLY A 249 -19.80 9.20 57.48
CA GLY A 249 -18.35 9.20 57.56
C GLY A 249 -17.84 9.94 58.80
N VAL A 250 -16.59 10.43 58.73
CA VAL A 250 -15.85 11.00 59.86
C VAL A 250 -15.26 12.37 59.58
N ASP A 251 -15.33 12.84 58.34
CA ASP A 251 -14.82 14.15 57.97
C ASP A 251 -15.84 15.26 58.30
N CYS A 252 -15.38 16.23 59.08
CA CYS A 252 -16.16 17.33 59.58
C CYS A 252 -16.26 18.52 58.60
N GLN A 253 -15.42 18.59 57.55
CA GLN A 253 -15.44 19.63 56.52
C GLN A 253 -15.09 19.13 55.11
N ASP A 254 -16.01 18.37 54.52
CA ASP A 254 -15.94 17.72 53.18
C ASP A 254 -15.83 18.65 51.94
N GLU A 255 -15.48 19.92 52.12
CA GLU A 255 -15.06 20.79 51.01
C GLU A 255 -13.61 21.26 51.19
N ASP A 256 -12.91 20.76 52.21
CA ASP A 256 -11.61 21.21 52.68
C ASP A 256 -10.72 20.02 53.09
N ALA A 257 -9.95 19.51 52.12
CA ALA A 257 -9.04 18.37 52.29
C ALA A 257 -7.94 18.56 53.37
N ASP A 258 -7.78 19.77 53.93
CA ASP A 258 -6.86 20.05 55.04
C ASP A 258 -7.55 19.88 56.42
N VAL A 259 -8.80 19.44 56.46
CA VAL A 259 -9.60 19.22 57.68
C VAL A 259 -10.22 17.82 57.63
N ASN A 260 -9.56 16.84 58.23
CA ASN A 260 -10.02 15.46 58.33
C ASN A 260 -9.29 14.70 59.46
N PRO A 261 -9.75 13.49 59.86
CA PRO A 261 -9.15 12.73 60.96
C PRO A 261 -7.69 12.30 60.80
N GLY A 262 -7.08 12.53 59.63
CA GLY A 262 -5.67 12.30 59.39
C GLY A 262 -4.79 13.53 59.63
N GLU A 263 -5.37 14.72 59.76
CA GLU A 263 -4.65 15.98 59.84
C GLU A 263 -4.18 16.32 61.26
N VAL A 264 -3.36 17.36 61.36
CA VAL A 264 -2.80 17.85 62.63
C VAL A 264 -3.27 19.26 62.88
N GLU A 265 -3.77 19.50 64.09
CA GLU A 265 -4.22 20.80 64.59
C GLU A 265 -3.24 21.94 64.28
N ILE A 266 -3.78 23.03 63.73
CA ILE A 266 -3.09 24.27 63.42
C ILE A 266 -3.38 25.27 64.55
N PRO A 267 -2.42 25.52 65.48
CA PRO A 267 -2.75 26.24 66.70
C PRO A 267 -3.23 27.68 66.49
N GLY A 268 -4.44 27.95 66.97
CA GLY A 268 -5.03 29.29 67.07
C GLY A 268 -5.70 29.79 65.81
N ASN A 269 -6.05 28.89 64.87
CA ASN A 269 -6.86 29.24 63.71
C ASN A 269 -8.37 29.03 63.95
N GLY A 270 -8.74 28.34 65.04
CA GLY A 270 -10.12 28.11 65.44
C GLY A 270 -10.87 27.06 64.62
N THR A 271 -10.14 26.21 63.89
CA THR A 271 -10.65 25.05 63.16
C THR A 271 -10.31 23.79 63.95
N ASP A 272 -11.11 22.74 63.77
CA ASP A 272 -10.88 21.40 64.31
C ASP A 272 -10.38 20.60 63.11
N GLU A 273 -9.06 20.52 62.92
CA GLU A 273 -8.44 19.90 61.75
C GLU A 273 -8.59 18.39 61.78
N ASP A 274 -8.49 17.77 62.95
CA ASP A 274 -8.51 16.30 63.08
C ASP A 274 -9.91 15.73 63.37
N CYS A 275 -10.93 16.58 63.37
CA CYS A 275 -12.33 16.24 63.54
C CYS A 275 -12.62 15.40 64.80
N ASP A 276 -11.81 15.56 65.86
CA ASP A 276 -11.98 14.82 67.12
C ASP A 276 -13.02 15.48 68.07
N GLY A 277 -13.47 16.69 67.71
CA GLY A 277 -14.43 17.50 68.45
C GLY A 277 -13.80 18.52 69.40
N VAL A 278 -12.48 18.72 69.35
CA VAL A 278 -11.71 19.65 70.18
C VAL A 278 -10.91 20.65 69.33
N ILE A 279 -11.42 21.88 69.26
CA ILE A 279 -10.75 22.98 68.55
C ILE A 279 -9.45 23.42 69.24
N ASP A 280 -8.38 23.58 68.46
CA ASP A 280 -7.08 24.17 68.83
C ASP A 280 -6.40 23.44 70.00
N GLU A 281 -6.39 22.11 70.01
CA GLU A 281 -5.68 21.36 71.03
C GLU A 281 -4.17 21.28 70.80
N LEU A 282 -3.40 21.28 71.90
CA LEU A 282 -1.95 21.21 71.83
C LEU A 282 -1.55 19.73 71.86
N GLY A 283 -1.18 19.18 70.69
CA GLY A 283 -0.53 17.87 70.55
C GLY A 283 0.74 17.70 71.38
#